data_AF-A0A971YHY8-F1
#
_entry.id   AF-A0A971YHY8-F1
#
_cell.length_a   1.000
_cell.length_b   1.000
_cell.length_c   1.000
_cell.angle_alpha   90.00
_cell.angle_beta   90.00
_cell.angle_gamma   90.00
#
_symmetry.space_group_name_H-M   'P 1'
#
loop_
_entity.id
_entity.type
_entity.pdbx_description
1 polymer ?
#
loop_
_entity_poly.entity_id
_entity_poly.type
_entity_poly.pdbx_seq_one_letter_code
_entity_poly.pdbx_strand_id
1 'polypeptide(L)' 'MFYVNPIIKPQFDSLSPELQKAISEKNVPLNSLNDLIKVLEEIANEEEE' A
#
# COMPACT_ATOMS: atom_id res chain seq x y z
N MET A 1 -12.98 4.01 0.73
CA MET A 1 -12.49 5.39 0.53
C MET A 1 -11.02 5.31 0.90
N PHE A 2 -10.14 5.18 -0.09
CA PHE A 2 -8.72 4.95 0.12
C PHE A 2 -8.10 6.22 0.74
N TYR A 3 -7.47 6.07 1.90
CA TYR A 3 -6.83 7.17 2.62
C TYR A 3 -5.34 6.90 2.74
N VAL A 4 -4.52 7.87 2.35
CA VAL A 4 -3.07 7.82 2.53
C VAL A 4 -2.65 8.99 3.40
N ASN A 5 -2.05 8.69 4.53
CA ASN A 5 -1.52 9.71 5.43
C ASN A 5 -0.44 10.54 4.68
N PRO A 6 -0.52 11.88 4.69
CA PRO A 6 0.43 12.75 3.99
C PRO A 6 1.90 12.51 4.38
N ILE A 7 2.16 12.00 5.59
CA ILE A 7 3.51 11.69 6.08
C ILE A 7 4.13 10.52 5.30
N ILE A 8 3.33 9.53 4.92
CA ILE A 8 3.78 8.34 4.17
C ILE A 8 3.47 8.44 2.68
N LYS A 9 2.65 9.41 2.27
CA LYS A 9 2.36 9.70 0.86
C LYS A 9 3.61 9.72 -0.03
N PRO A 10 4.74 10.37 0.32
CA PRO A 10 5.94 10.33 -0.53
C PRO A 10 6.53 8.92 -0.68
N GLN A 11 6.38 8.05 0.33
CA GLN A 11 6.85 6.67 0.25
C GLN A 11 5.91 5.83 -0.62
N PHE A 12 4.61 6.06 -0.50
CA PHE A 12 3.61 5.46 -1.38
C PHE A 12 3.80 5.90 -2.85
N ASP A 13 4.02 7.20 -3.10
CA ASP A 13 4.33 7.76 -4.43
C ASP A 13 5.65 7.20 -4.99
N SER A 14 6.59 6.83 -4.13
CA SER A 14 7.87 6.22 -4.52
C SER A 14 7.75 4.75 -4.93
N LEU A 15 6.60 4.10 -4.69
CA LEU A 15 6.37 2.73 -5.13
C LEU A 15 6.08 2.68 -6.63
N SER A 16 6.34 1.53 -7.24
CA SER A 16 5.96 1.25 -8.63
C SER A 16 4.44 1.43 -8.84
N PRO A 17 4.00 1.85 -10.03
CA PRO A 17 2.58 2.05 -10.33
C PRO A 17 1.74 0.79 -10.14
N GLU A 18 2.33 -0.39 -10.32
CA GLU A 18 1.67 -1.69 -10.06
C GLU A 18 1.34 -1.89 -8.58
N LEU A 19 2.29 -1.61 -7.68
CA LEU A 19 2.06 -1.68 -6.23
C LEU A 19 1.07 -0.62 -5.77
N GLN A 20 1.17 0.61 -6.28
CA GLN A 20 0.20 1.66 -5.96
C GLN A 20 -1.22 1.25 -6.36
N LYS A 21 -1.36 0.61 -7.52
CA LYS A 21 -2.66 0.11 -8.00
C LYS A 21 -3.16 -1.04 -7.12
N ALA A 22 -2.33 -2.04 -6.84
CA ALA A 22 -2.69 -3.16 -5.97
C ALA A 22 -3.12 -2.70 -4.56
N ILE A 23 -2.39 -1.75 -3.98
CA ILE A 23 -2.74 -1.15 -2.68
C ILE A 23 -4.06 -0.37 -2.77
N SER A 24 -4.28 0.37 -3.86
CA SER A 24 -5.52 1.12 -4.09
C SER A 24 -6.72 0.19 -4.26
N GLU A 25 -6.54 -0.96 -4.93
CA GLU A 25 -7.57 -1.99 -5.14
C GLU A 25 -8.00 -2.64 -3.81
N LYS A 26 -7.07 -2.80 -2.86
CA LYS A 26 -7.38 -3.27 -1.49
C LYS A 26 -8.17 -2.26 -0.65
N ASN A 27 -8.27 -0.99 -1.07
CA ASN A 27 -9.09 0.06 -0.43
C ASN A 27 -8.82 0.24 1.07
N VAL A 28 -7.57 0.01 1.49
CA VAL A 28 -7.11 0.03 2.88
C VAL A 28 -6.60 1.41 3.29
N PRO A 29 -6.92 1.88 4.51
CA PRO A 29 -6.43 3.16 5.00
C PRO A 29 -4.98 3.03 5.48
N LEU A 30 -4.07 3.69 4.77
CA LEU A 30 -2.67 3.77 5.15
C LEU A 30 -2.47 4.94 6.12
N ASN A 31 -2.43 4.65 7.42
CA ASN A 31 -2.24 5.66 8.46
C ASN A 31 -0.77 5.78 8.86
N SER A 32 0.01 4.73 8.69
CA SER A 32 1.42 4.66 9.09
C SER A 32 2.25 3.81 8.12
N LEU A 33 3.57 3.90 8.25
CA LEU A 33 4.53 3.15 7.43
C LEU A 33 4.34 1.63 7.61
N ASN A 34 3.99 1.20 8.82
CA ASN A 34 3.64 -0.20 9.10
C ASN A 34 2.40 -0.67 8.33
N ASP A 35 1.40 0.19 8.12
CA ASP A 35 0.23 -0.19 7.28
C ASP A 35 0.69 -0.41 5.85
N LEU A 36 1.58 0.46 5.34
CA LEU A 36 2.12 0.31 3.99
C LEU A 36 2.91 -1.01 3.86
N ILE A 37 3.76 -1.33 4.84
CA ILE A 37 4.53 -2.58 4.86
C ILE A 37 3.58 -3.78 4.88
N LYS A 38 2.58 -3.79 5.77
CA LYS A 38 1.62 -4.90 5.86
C LYS A 38 0.89 -5.14 4.55
N VAL A 39 0.42 -4.08 3.89
CA VAL A 39 -0.31 -4.24 2.63
C VAL A 39 0.62 -4.76 1.54
N LEU A 40 1.88 -4.34 1.51
CA LEU A 40 2.89 -4.88 0.61
C LEU A 40 3.18 -6.36 0.90
N GLU A 41 3.28 -6.75 2.17
CA GLU A 41 3.45 -8.15 2.58
C GLU A 41 2.22 -8.99 2.21
N GLU A 42 1.00 -8.48 2.37
CA GLU A 42 -0.22 -9.16 1.94
C GLU A 42 -0.23 -9.36 0.42
N ILE A 43 0.16 -8.34 -0.37
CA ILE A 43 0.26 -8.45 -1.84
C ILE A 43 1.30 -9.50 -2.22
N ALA A 44 2.48 -9.49 -1.58
CA ALA A 44 3.55 -10.44 -1.87
C ALA A 44 3.16 -11.88 -1.48
N ASN A 45 2.44 -12.08 -0.37
CA ASN A 45 1.98 -13.39 0.05
C ASN A 45 0.80 -13.91 -0.78
N GLU A 46 -0.06 -13.02 -1.30
CA GLU A 46 -1.17 -13.42 -2.19
C GLU A 46 -0.68 -13.93 -3.56
N GLU A 47 0.53 -13.56 -3.99
CA GLU A 47 1.14 -14.09 -5.23
C GLU A 47 1.75 -15.49 -5.07
N GLU A 48 1.88 -16.02 -3.84
CA GLU A 48 2.47 -17.34 -3.56
C GLU A 48 1.44 -18.50 -3.47
N GLU A 49 0.13 -18.26 -3.65
CA GLU A 49 -0.92 -19.31 -3.77
C GLU A 49 -1.39 -19.52 -5.22
#